data_AF-A0A939GSD1-F1
#
_entry.id   AF-A0A939GSD1-F1
#
_cell.length_a   1.000
_cell.length_b   1.000
_cell.length_c   1.000
_cell.angle_alpha   90.00
_cell.angle_beta   90.00
_cell.angle_gamma   90.00
#
_symmetry.space_group_name_H-M   'P 1'
#
loop_
_entity.id
_entity.type
_entity.pdbx_description
1 polymer ?
#
loop_
_entity_poly.entity_id
_entity_poly.type
_entity_poly.pdbx_seq_one_letter_code
_entity_poly.pdbx_strand_id
1 'polypeptide(L)'
;MGKKSRQQAVPFCVPDTKTVLQWCKNRIKPVLNVKELEFIELQKDSKRYIYALTNRLDIVFATDDRGKQHHVIRLLPEILSYTYWINISLTFLPILNKSKSNVKPESFQFSGVSIRVFKGLATEDKEPLFRAEWDVLKDDNNHAQPHWHIYKSFLTKDFDTSEKLSFESLLKSNEVQDFGSSTEPNNFGDENADLKEQKDWDDSTKFHFAMASQWHEKGGKHRFDIDKDSLLCWLEGCIQYIQEQLRYVSGVK
;
A
#
# COMPACT_ATOMS: atom_id res chain seq x y z
N MET A 1 9.54 38.69 -18.11
CA MET A 1 8.96 37.75 -17.11
C MET A 1 9.85 36.52 -17.01
N GLY A 2 10.59 36.38 -15.91
CA GLY A 2 11.51 35.27 -15.72
C GLY A 2 10.78 33.94 -15.62
N LYS A 3 11.23 32.94 -16.38
CA LYS A 3 10.84 31.54 -16.20
C LYS A 3 11.25 31.15 -14.79
N LYS A 4 10.32 31.16 -13.82
CA LYS A 4 10.52 30.49 -12.53
C LYS A 4 10.83 29.04 -12.86
N SER A 5 12.08 28.62 -12.68
CA SER A 5 12.44 27.22 -12.76
C SER A 5 11.53 26.51 -11.77
N ARG A 6 10.65 25.64 -12.26
CA ARG A 6 9.93 24.69 -11.40
C ARG A 6 11.04 23.98 -10.64
N GLN A 7 11.10 24.19 -9.32
CA GLN A 7 11.98 23.43 -8.45
C GLN A 7 11.68 21.96 -8.74
N GLN A 8 12.60 21.29 -9.42
CA GLN A 8 12.56 19.83 -9.51
C GLN A 8 12.63 19.33 -8.08
N ALA A 9 11.66 18.51 -7.70
CA ALA A 9 11.64 17.83 -6.42
C ALA A 9 13.01 17.17 -6.19
N VAL A 10 13.64 17.46 -5.06
CA VAL A 10 14.86 16.75 -4.65
C VAL A 10 14.46 15.83 -3.50
N PRO A 11 14.21 14.54 -3.76
CA PRO A 11 14.02 13.54 -2.72
C PRO A 11 15.13 13.63 -1.67
N PHE A 12 14.82 13.39 -0.39
CA PHE A 12 15.83 13.61 0.64
C PHE A 12 17.00 12.61 0.52
N CYS A 13 18.20 13.16 0.57
CA CYS A 13 19.44 12.41 0.49
C CYS A 13 19.95 12.07 1.90
N VAL A 14 20.55 10.88 2.03
CA VAL A 14 21.15 10.38 3.25
C VAL A 14 22.56 9.86 2.98
N PRO A 15 23.51 10.03 3.91
CA PRO A 15 24.88 9.53 3.73
C PRO A 15 24.93 8.00 3.70
N ASP A 16 24.00 7.34 4.40
CA ASP A 16 23.85 5.90 4.39
C ASP A 16 22.37 5.48 4.49
N THR A 17 22.06 4.32 3.90
CA THR A 17 20.71 3.74 3.95
C THR A 17 20.37 3.19 5.33
N LYS A 18 21.37 2.69 6.07
CA LYS A 18 21.20 2.00 7.36
C LYS A 18 20.47 2.87 8.38
N THR A 19 20.76 4.16 8.40
CA THR A 19 20.14 5.14 9.29
C THR A 19 18.63 5.23 9.03
N VAL A 20 18.22 5.35 7.76
CA VAL A 20 16.79 5.38 7.39
C VAL A 20 16.11 4.05 7.70
N LEU A 21 16.75 2.93 7.36
CA LEU A 21 16.23 1.59 7.68
C LEU A 21 16.01 1.42 9.19
N GLN A 22 16.94 1.92 10.01
CA GLN A 22 16.85 1.86 11.46
C GLN A 22 15.71 2.73 12.00
N TRP A 23 15.51 3.94 11.45
CA TRP A 23 14.37 4.79 11.82
C TRP A 23 13.04 4.13 11.45
N CYS A 24 12.90 3.64 10.22
CA CYS A 24 11.71 2.95 9.76
C CYS A 24 11.44 1.71 10.63
N LYS A 25 12.45 0.90 10.92
CA LYS A 25 12.33 -0.26 11.81
C LYS A 25 11.81 0.15 13.20
N ASN A 26 12.43 1.14 13.83
CA ASN A 26 12.03 1.57 15.17
C ASN A 26 10.59 2.09 15.20
N ARG A 27 10.17 2.74 14.12
CA ARG A 27 8.83 3.29 13.94
C ARG A 27 7.76 2.21 13.73
N ILE A 28 8.03 1.19 12.91
CA ILE A 28 7.04 0.14 12.58
C ILE A 28 7.01 -1.04 13.56
N LYS A 29 8.10 -1.28 14.28
CA LYS A 29 8.19 -2.38 15.26
C LYS A 29 7.05 -2.42 16.27
N PRO A 30 6.67 -1.30 16.95
CA PRO A 30 5.55 -1.32 17.88
C PRO A 30 4.21 -1.61 17.19
N VAL A 31 4.01 -1.13 15.96
CA VAL A 31 2.78 -1.32 15.18
C VAL A 31 2.55 -2.78 14.79
N LEU A 32 3.62 -3.46 14.37
CA LEU A 32 3.55 -4.85 13.94
C LEU A 32 3.59 -5.85 15.10
N ASN A 33 3.90 -5.39 16.32
CA ASN A 33 4.04 -6.22 17.52
C ASN A 33 5.00 -7.41 17.33
N VAL A 34 6.11 -7.20 16.61
CA VAL A 34 7.11 -8.24 16.32
C VAL A 34 8.38 -7.98 17.15
N LYS A 35 8.91 -9.03 17.80
CA LYS A 35 10.09 -8.93 18.67
C LYS A 35 11.38 -8.62 17.91
N GLU A 36 11.59 -9.28 16.77
CA GLU A 36 12.79 -9.15 15.95
C GLU A 36 12.44 -8.77 14.51
N LEU A 37 12.76 -7.54 14.13
CA LEU A 37 12.60 -7.04 12.78
C LEU A 37 13.94 -6.53 12.27
N GLU A 38 14.18 -6.74 10.98
CA GLU A 38 15.31 -6.13 10.29
C GLU A 38 15.00 -5.89 8.82
N PHE A 39 15.75 -4.97 8.23
CA PHE A 39 15.75 -4.79 6.78
C PHE A 39 16.95 -5.53 6.20
N ILE A 40 16.67 -6.45 5.27
CA ILE A 40 17.69 -7.17 4.51
C ILE A 40 17.80 -6.59 3.10
N GLU A 41 18.99 -6.68 2.51
CA GLU A 41 19.24 -6.23 1.15
C GLU A 41 18.74 -7.29 0.15
N LEU A 42 17.79 -6.94 -0.70
CA LEU A 42 17.27 -7.83 -1.75
C LEU A 42 17.96 -7.60 -3.10
N GLN A 43 18.32 -6.35 -3.38
CA GLN A 43 18.95 -5.97 -4.63
C GLN A 43 19.92 -4.83 -4.37
N LYS A 44 21.11 -4.97 -4.96
CA LYS A 44 22.14 -3.94 -4.97
C LYS A 44 22.84 -3.94 -6.31
N ASP A 45 22.62 -2.87 -7.06
CA ASP A 45 23.33 -2.62 -8.31
C ASP A 45 23.73 -1.14 -8.42
N SER A 46 24.32 -0.76 -9.56
CA SER A 46 24.78 0.61 -9.81
C SER A 46 23.65 1.64 -9.91
N LYS A 47 22.40 1.19 -10.00
CA LYS A 47 21.21 2.03 -10.19
C LYS A 47 20.31 2.03 -8.97
N ARG A 48 20.22 0.95 -8.20
CA ARG A 48 19.19 0.79 -7.16
C ARG A 48 19.64 -0.12 -6.02
N TYR A 49 19.25 0.29 -4.82
CA TYR A 49 19.37 -0.47 -3.59
C TYR A 49 17.96 -0.71 -3.05
N ILE A 50 17.57 -1.98 -2.89
CA ILE A 50 16.25 -2.36 -2.38
C ILE A 50 16.44 -3.16 -1.10
N TYR A 51 15.75 -2.72 -0.06
CA TYR A 51 15.70 -3.40 1.22
C TYR A 51 14.29 -3.87 1.51
N ALA A 52 14.14 -5.07 2.06
CA ALA A 52 12.85 -5.59 2.51
C ALA A 52 12.88 -5.90 4.01
N LEU A 53 11.76 -5.61 4.66
CA LEU A 53 11.54 -5.98 6.05
C LEU A 53 11.36 -7.49 6.16
N THR A 54 12.05 -8.09 7.14
CA THR A 54 11.92 -9.50 7.49
C THR A 54 11.86 -9.66 9.01
N ASN A 55 11.35 -10.81 9.45
CA ASN A 55 11.52 -11.30 10.81
C ASN A 55 12.75 -12.21 10.83
N ARG A 56 13.61 -12.06 11.85
CA ARG A 56 14.82 -12.90 12.00
C ARG A 56 14.50 -14.35 12.30
N LEU A 57 13.40 -14.59 13.01
CA LEU A 57 13.06 -15.90 13.56
C LEU A 57 12.22 -16.75 12.61
N ASP A 58 11.57 -16.13 11.63
CA ASP A 58 10.63 -16.79 10.73
C ASP A 58 10.70 -16.18 9.33
N ILE A 59 11.29 -16.94 8.39
CA ILE A 59 11.44 -16.52 7.00
C ILE A 59 10.28 -17.10 6.21
N VAL A 60 9.27 -16.26 5.99
CA VAL A 60 8.08 -16.61 5.20
C VAL A 60 8.08 -15.81 3.90
N PHE A 61 7.63 -16.45 2.83
CA PHE A 61 7.54 -15.84 1.51
C PHE A 61 6.10 -15.77 1.00
N ALA A 62 5.88 -14.80 0.12
CA ALA A 62 4.70 -14.69 -0.74
C ALA A 62 5.13 -14.33 -2.16
N THR A 63 4.29 -14.67 -3.14
CA THR A 63 4.54 -14.38 -4.56
C THR A 63 3.49 -13.40 -5.06
N ASP A 64 3.91 -12.35 -5.77
CA ASP A 64 2.96 -11.43 -6.40
C ASP A 64 2.42 -11.97 -7.74
N ASP A 65 1.49 -11.24 -8.34
CA ASP A 65 0.84 -11.55 -9.62
C ASP A 65 1.82 -11.63 -10.81
N ARG A 66 3.07 -11.18 -10.63
CA ARG A 66 4.15 -11.23 -11.62
C ARG A 66 5.15 -12.36 -11.34
N GLY A 67 4.87 -13.23 -10.36
CA GLY A 67 5.76 -14.32 -9.99
C GLY A 67 6.97 -13.86 -9.16
N LYS A 68 7.00 -12.61 -8.67
CA LYS A 68 8.11 -12.14 -7.84
C LYS A 68 7.88 -12.53 -6.39
N GLN A 69 8.89 -13.15 -5.80
CA GLN A 69 8.90 -13.56 -4.40
C GLN A 69 9.25 -12.38 -3.47
N HIS A 70 8.57 -12.31 -2.33
CA HIS A 70 8.73 -11.27 -1.31
C HIS A 70 8.84 -11.90 0.08
N HIS A 71 9.74 -11.38 0.91
CA HIS A 71 9.72 -11.67 2.34
C HIS A 71 8.49 -11.04 2.97
N VAL A 72 7.75 -11.83 3.73
CA VAL A 72 6.55 -11.37 4.43
C VAL A 72 6.64 -11.68 5.91
N ILE A 73 5.95 -10.87 6.69
CA ILE A 73 5.74 -11.07 8.12
C ILE A 73 4.23 -11.03 8.40
N ARG A 74 3.82 -11.65 9.50
CA ARG A 74 2.41 -11.61 9.91
C ARG A 74 2.02 -10.18 10.26
N LEU A 75 0.90 -9.71 9.70
CA LEU A 75 0.42 -8.33 9.86
C LEU A 75 -0.45 -8.15 11.11
N LEU A 76 -1.23 -9.17 11.46
CA LEU A 76 -2.17 -9.16 12.57
C LEU A 76 -1.89 -10.35 13.50
N PRO A 77 -1.66 -10.12 14.80
CA PRO A 77 -1.45 -11.20 15.76
C PRO A 77 -2.73 -12.03 16.02
N GLU A 78 -3.90 -11.46 15.77
CA GLU A 78 -5.20 -12.08 16.03
C GLU A 78 -5.47 -13.25 15.08
N ILE A 79 -6.26 -14.23 15.54
CA ILE A 79 -6.81 -15.28 14.70
C ILE A 79 -8.08 -14.71 14.07
N LEU A 80 -7.95 -14.25 12.83
CA LEU A 80 -9.10 -13.99 11.97
C LEU A 80 -9.43 -15.26 11.17
N SER A 81 -10.53 -15.23 10.42
CA SER A 81 -10.86 -16.29 9.44
C SER A 81 -9.71 -16.55 8.45
N TYR A 82 -8.79 -15.60 8.30
CA TYR A 82 -7.60 -15.72 7.47
C TYR A 82 -6.38 -15.08 8.12
N THR A 83 -5.18 -15.56 7.78
CA THR A 83 -3.94 -14.88 8.15
C THR A 83 -3.57 -13.85 7.09
N TYR A 84 -3.29 -12.63 7.55
CA TYR A 84 -2.80 -11.55 6.71
C TYR A 84 -1.31 -11.35 6.90
N TRP A 85 -0.64 -11.09 5.79
CA TRP A 85 0.81 -10.95 5.70
C TRP A 85 1.15 -9.62 5.05
N ILE A 86 2.27 -9.05 5.46
CA ILE A 86 2.76 -7.78 4.95
C ILE A 86 4.20 -7.91 4.46
N ASN A 87 4.47 -7.33 3.30
CA ASN A 87 5.82 -7.04 2.83
C ASN A 87 6.02 -5.52 2.83
N ILE A 88 7.15 -5.06 3.35
CA ILE A 88 7.55 -3.66 3.30
C ILE A 88 8.90 -3.57 2.63
N SER A 89 9.00 -2.77 1.57
CA SER A 89 10.24 -2.54 0.84
C SER A 89 10.58 -1.06 0.70
N LEU A 90 11.84 -0.72 0.93
CA LEU A 90 12.39 0.63 0.78
C LEU A 90 13.40 0.63 -0.37
N THR A 91 13.34 1.66 -1.20
CA THR A 91 14.26 1.84 -2.33
C THR A 91 15.10 3.11 -2.17
N PHE A 92 16.38 2.97 -2.49
CA PHE A 92 17.32 4.07 -2.61
C PHE A 92 18.04 4.04 -3.97
N LEU A 93 18.35 5.21 -4.51
CA LEU A 93 19.30 5.36 -5.61
C LEU A 93 20.68 5.75 -5.06
N PRO A 94 21.77 5.11 -5.50
CA PRO A 94 23.11 5.54 -5.14
C PRO A 94 23.49 6.82 -5.89
N ILE A 95 24.03 7.79 -5.16
CA ILE A 95 24.65 8.99 -5.74
C ILE A 95 26.16 8.74 -5.82
N LEU A 96 26.66 8.63 -7.05
CA LEU A 96 28.06 8.32 -7.33
C LEU A 96 28.84 9.59 -7.68
N ASN A 97 30.06 9.67 -7.18
CA ASN A 97 30.98 10.74 -7.57
C ASN A 97 31.54 10.44 -8.97
N LYS A 98 31.31 11.35 -9.93
CA LYS A 98 31.73 11.19 -11.33
C LYS A 98 33.25 11.04 -11.52
N SER A 99 34.06 11.36 -10.50
CA SER A 99 35.53 11.32 -10.58
C SER A 99 36.15 9.96 -10.27
N LYS A 100 35.42 8.98 -9.70
CA LYS A 100 35.98 7.69 -9.30
C LYS A 100 35.06 6.54 -9.73
N SER A 101 35.42 5.87 -10.83
CA SER A 101 34.59 4.84 -11.50
C SER A 101 34.40 3.52 -10.74
N ASN A 102 34.85 3.39 -9.48
CA ASN A 102 34.76 2.13 -8.73
C ASN A 102 34.57 2.30 -7.21
N VAL A 103 34.04 3.44 -6.77
CA VAL A 103 34.02 3.78 -5.35
C VAL A 103 32.58 3.85 -4.85
N LYS A 104 32.35 3.15 -3.73
CA LYS A 104 31.16 3.18 -2.87
C LYS A 104 30.32 4.47 -3.02
N PRO A 105 28.97 4.39 -3.05
CA PRO A 105 28.13 5.59 -3.13
C PRO A 105 28.51 6.62 -2.06
N GLU A 106 28.56 7.89 -2.48
CA GLU A 106 28.85 9.03 -1.60
C GLU A 106 27.66 9.32 -0.69
N SER A 107 26.46 9.17 -1.26
CA SER A 107 25.19 9.26 -0.56
C SER A 107 24.14 8.44 -1.29
N PHE A 108 22.95 8.40 -0.71
CA PHE A 108 21.80 7.70 -1.23
C PHE A 108 20.61 8.64 -1.26
N GLN A 109 19.86 8.59 -2.35
CA GLN A 109 18.61 9.29 -2.49
C GLN A 109 17.47 8.33 -2.19
N PHE A 110 16.58 8.66 -1.25
CA PHE A 110 15.36 7.88 -1.08
C PHE A 110 14.49 8.02 -2.34
N SER A 111 14.01 6.89 -2.87
CA SER A 111 13.25 6.90 -4.13
C SER A 111 11.88 6.27 -4.02
N GLY A 112 11.61 5.50 -2.97
CA GLY A 112 10.25 5.02 -2.75
C GLY A 112 10.11 3.95 -1.69
N VAL A 113 8.86 3.76 -1.28
CA VAL A 113 8.41 2.78 -0.30
C VAL A 113 7.21 2.03 -0.85
N SER A 114 7.11 0.75 -0.55
CA SER A 114 6.00 -0.11 -0.95
C SER A 114 5.60 -1.01 0.20
N ILE A 115 4.31 -1.07 0.48
CA ILE A 115 3.66 -1.94 1.46
C ILE A 115 2.72 -2.86 0.69
N ARG A 116 2.99 -4.15 0.63
CA ARG A 116 2.11 -5.15 0.00
C ARG A 116 1.42 -5.97 1.07
N VAL A 117 0.14 -6.28 0.85
CA VAL A 117 -0.65 -7.14 1.72
C VAL A 117 -1.01 -8.41 0.97
N PHE A 118 -0.88 -9.54 1.67
CA PHE A 118 -1.26 -10.86 1.19
C PHE A 118 -2.17 -11.56 2.19
N LYS A 119 -2.91 -12.56 1.72
CA LYS A 119 -3.83 -13.38 2.51
C LYS A 119 -3.59 -14.86 2.24
N GLY A 120 -3.60 -15.68 3.28
CA GLY A 120 -3.42 -17.13 3.14
C GLY A 120 -2.80 -17.74 4.38
N LEU A 121 -2.82 -19.07 4.46
CA LEU A 121 -2.18 -19.80 5.54
C LEU A 121 -0.64 -19.69 5.45
N ALA A 122 0.05 -19.94 6.56
CA ALA A 122 1.51 -19.87 6.60
C ALA A 122 2.17 -20.89 5.66
N THR A 123 1.54 -22.07 5.56
CA THR A 123 2.00 -23.25 4.81
C THR A 123 1.64 -23.22 3.32
N GLU A 124 0.87 -22.24 2.87
CA GLU A 124 0.34 -22.16 1.52
C GLU A 124 0.86 -20.93 0.79
N ASP A 125 0.67 -20.93 -0.53
CA ASP A 125 0.86 -19.74 -1.36
C ASP A 125 -0.14 -18.66 -0.93
N LYS A 126 0.39 -17.44 -0.78
CA LYS A 126 -0.38 -16.30 -0.26
C LYS A 126 -0.87 -15.48 -1.42
N GLU A 127 -2.16 -15.22 -1.42
CA GLU A 127 -2.84 -14.41 -2.42
C GLU A 127 -2.49 -12.93 -2.24
N PRO A 128 -1.96 -12.23 -3.26
CA PRO A 128 -1.72 -10.79 -3.18
C PRO A 128 -3.06 -10.04 -3.18
N LEU A 129 -3.22 -9.05 -2.29
CA LEU A 129 -4.47 -8.30 -2.17
C LEU A 129 -4.35 -6.89 -2.75
N PHE A 130 -3.45 -6.10 -2.16
CA PHE A 130 -3.19 -4.74 -2.61
C PHE A 130 -1.79 -4.29 -2.20
N ARG A 131 -1.37 -3.15 -2.75
CA ARG A 131 -0.10 -2.49 -2.45
C ARG A 131 -0.31 -0.98 -2.29
N ALA A 132 0.06 -0.43 -1.14
CA ALA A 132 0.29 1.01 -1.00
C ALA A 132 1.72 1.33 -1.44
N GLU A 133 1.88 2.35 -2.27
CA GLU A 133 3.19 2.74 -2.79
C GLU A 133 3.35 4.25 -2.81
N TRP A 134 4.58 4.68 -2.53
CA TRP A 134 5.03 6.03 -2.79
C TRP A 134 6.32 5.95 -3.62
N ASP A 135 6.22 6.25 -4.90
CA ASP A 135 7.34 6.29 -5.85
C ASP A 135 7.68 7.75 -6.14
N VAL A 136 8.84 8.20 -5.65
CA VAL A 136 9.24 9.62 -5.70
C VAL A 136 9.82 10.00 -7.06
N LEU A 137 10.27 9.03 -7.86
CA LEU A 137 11.01 9.29 -9.09
C LEU A 137 10.18 9.19 -10.36
N LYS A 138 9.05 8.49 -10.31
CA LYS A 138 8.08 8.63 -11.39
C LYS A 138 7.60 10.08 -11.38
N ASP A 139 7.81 10.79 -12.48
CA ASP A 139 7.39 12.18 -12.68
C ASP A 139 6.56 12.31 -13.97
N ASP A 140 5.55 11.45 -14.11
CA ASP A 140 4.49 11.61 -15.10
C ASP A 140 3.23 12.16 -14.40
N ASN A 141 2.65 13.24 -14.93
CA ASN A 141 1.38 13.81 -14.42
C ASN A 141 0.21 12.81 -14.39
N ASN A 142 0.42 11.58 -14.86
CA ASN A 142 -0.55 10.50 -14.91
C ASN A 142 -0.54 9.60 -13.67
N HIS A 143 0.37 9.83 -12.70
CA HIS A 143 0.49 9.00 -11.50
C HIS A 143 0.45 9.82 -10.21
N ALA A 144 -0.66 9.72 -9.48
CA ALA A 144 -0.79 10.23 -8.12
C ALA A 144 0.17 9.52 -7.14
N GLN A 145 0.69 10.26 -6.17
CA GLN A 145 1.55 9.74 -5.10
C GLN A 145 1.18 10.36 -3.76
N PRO A 146 1.05 9.56 -2.69
CA PRO A 146 1.04 8.08 -2.68
C PRO A 146 -0.20 7.51 -3.39
N HIS A 147 -0.16 6.23 -3.76
CA HIS A 147 -1.30 5.55 -4.40
C HIS A 147 -1.43 4.09 -3.96
N TRP A 148 -2.60 3.52 -4.26
CA TRP A 148 -2.90 2.11 -4.09
C TRP A 148 -2.86 1.38 -5.42
N HIS A 149 -2.38 0.15 -5.42
CA HIS A 149 -2.51 -0.80 -6.50
C HIS A 149 -3.32 -1.99 -5.97
N ILE A 150 -4.45 -2.28 -6.59
CA ILE A 150 -5.37 -3.35 -6.18
C ILE A 150 -5.19 -4.53 -7.13
N TYR A 151 -4.89 -5.72 -6.60
CA TYR A 151 -4.71 -6.91 -7.40
C TYR A 151 -6.05 -7.52 -7.78
N LYS A 152 -6.12 -8.21 -8.93
CA LYS A 152 -7.37 -8.83 -9.41
C LYS A 152 -7.95 -9.82 -8.41
N SER A 153 -7.08 -10.61 -7.77
CA SER A 153 -7.42 -11.53 -6.67
C SER A 153 -8.24 -10.88 -5.55
N PHE A 154 -8.02 -9.60 -5.26
CA PHE A 154 -8.81 -8.86 -4.29
C PHE A 154 -10.21 -8.48 -4.81
N LEU A 155 -10.35 -8.29 -6.13
CA LEU A 155 -11.60 -7.88 -6.77
C LEU A 155 -12.48 -9.07 -7.19
N THR A 156 -11.88 -10.23 -7.48
CA THR A 156 -12.57 -11.36 -8.14
C THR A 156 -13.18 -12.37 -7.18
N LYS A 157 -13.21 -12.13 -5.86
CA LYS A 157 -13.86 -13.07 -4.94
C LYS A 157 -15.39 -12.99 -4.95
N ASP A 158 -15.95 -11.94 -5.55
CA ASP A 158 -17.40 -11.72 -5.56
C ASP A 158 -17.95 -11.37 -6.95
N PHE A 159 -17.08 -11.13 -7.94
CA PHE A 159 -17.50 -10.96 -9.32
C PHE A 159 -17.52 -12.33 -10.00
N ASP A 160 -18.64 -13.02 -9.86
CA ASP A 160 -19.01 -14.07 -10.79
C ASP A 160 -18.96 -13.47 -12.21
N THR A 161 -17.91 -13.82 -12.94
CA THR A 161 -17.57 -13.28 -14.25
C THR A 161 -18.54 -13.76 -15.34
N SER A 162 -19.82 -13.45 -15.21
CA SER A 162 -20.80 -13.53 -16.31
C SER A 162 -21.25 -12.15 -16.81
N GLU A 163 -21.08 -11.09 -16.04
CA GLU A 163 -21.36 -9.73 -16.52
C GLU A 163 -20.13 -8.85 -16.44
N LYS A 164 -19.58 -8.52 -17.61
CA LYS A 164 -18.71 -7.35 -17.77
C LYS A 164 -19.51 -6.12 -17.35
N LEU A 165 -19.40 -5.73 -16.09
CA LEU A 165 -19.80 -4.39 -15.66
C LEU A 165 -18.86 -3.39 -16.32
N SER A 166 -19.23 -3.00 -17.54
CA SER A 166 -18.62 -1.86 -18.20
C SER A 166 -18.89 -0.64 -17.34
N PHE A 167 -17.92 0.27 -17.27
CA PHE A 167 -18.02 1.56 -16.59
C PHE A 167 -19.29 2.36 -16.99
N GLU A 168 -19.89 2.06 -18.14
CA GLU A 168 -21.19 2.62 -18.59
C GLU A 168 -22.40 2.17 -17.78
N SER A 169 -22.36 1.01 -17.11
CA SER A 169 -23.46 0.54 -16.26
C SER A 169 -23.61 1.39 -14.99
N LEU A 170 -22.50 1.83 -14.40
CA LEU A 170 -22.45 2.72 -13.23
C LEU A 170 -22.90 4.16 -13.53
N LEU A 171 -22.87 4.58 -14.80
CA LEU A 171 -23.31 5.91 -15.22
C LEU A 171 -24.82 6.01 -15.46
N LYS A 172 -25.53 4.88 -15.50
CA LYS A 172 -26.99 4.83 -15.72
C LYS A 172 -27.81 4.81 -14.44
N SER A 173 -27.19 4.61 -13.28
CA SER A 173 -27.85 4.80 -11.99
C SER A 173 -27.87 6.30 -11.68
N ASN A 174 -29.05 6.92 -11.73
CA ASN A 174 -29.26 8.33 -11.39
C ASN A 174 -29.18 8.62 -9.87
N GLU A 175 -28.53 7.75 -9.10
CA GLU A 175 -28.29 7.95 -7.68
C GLU A 175 -26.80 8.22 -7.47
N VAL A 176 -26.50 9.29 -6.75
CA VAL A 176 -25.14 9.56 -6.27
C VAL A 176 -24.79 8.46 -5.28
N GLN A 177 -24.08 7.44 -5.75
CA GLN A 177 -23.54 6.37 -4.90
C GLN A 177 -22.28 6.87 -4.21
N ASP A 178 -22.43 7.19 -2.93
CA ASP A 178 -21.33 7.56 -2.05
C ASP A 178 -20.57 6.29 -1.63
N PHE A 179 -19.24 6.26 -1.80
CA PHE A 179 -18.41 5.16 -1.32
C PHE A 179 -18.32 5.23 0.21
N GLY A 180 -19.29 4.63 0.91
CA GLY A 180 -19.15 4.22 2.32
C GLY A 180 -20.01 4.92 3.38
N SER A 181 -21.11 5.60 3.03
CA SER A 181 -22.03 6.17 4.04
C SER A 181 -23.39 5.45 4.03
N SER A 182 -23.85 5.05 5.21
CA SER A 182 -24.98 4.13 5.43
C SER A 182 -26.24 4.84 5.95
N THR A 183 -27.35 4.08 5.85
CA THR A 183 -28.62 4.15 6.62
C THR A 183 -29.66 5.20 6.26
N GLU A 184 -30.86 4.74 5.87
CA GLU A 184 -32.18 4.93 6.52
C GLU A 184 -33.17 3.88 5.96
N PRO A 185 -34.11 3.33 6.75
CA PRO A 185 -35.07 2.32 6.28
C PRO A 185 -36.33 3.00 5.72
N ASN A 186 -36.50 3.00 4.40
CA ASN A 186 -37.78 3.40 3.80
C ASN A 186 -38.80 2.26 3.96
N ASN A 187 -39.62 2.38 4.99
CA ASN A 187 -40.93 1.75 5.07
C ASN A 187 -41.81 2.25 3.90
N PHE A 188 -41.92 1.46 2.85
CA PHE A 188 -43.12 1.44 2.01
C PHE A 188 -43.47 -0.02 1.74
N GLY A 189 -44.61 -0.45 2.28
CA GLY A 189 -45.11 -1.80 2.12
C GLY A 189 -45.50 -2.06 0.66
N ASP A 190 -45.17 -3.26 0.20
CA ASP A 190 -45.95 -3.91 -0.84
C ASP A 190 -46.00 -5.41 -0.55
N GLU A 191 -47.23 -5.90 -0.42
CA GLU A 191 -47.57 -7.28 -0.16
C GLU A 191 -47.52 -8.05 -1.48
N ASN A 192 -46.38 -8.63 -1.84
CA ASN A 192 -46.32 -9.78 -2.74
C ASN A 192 -45.04 -10.59 -2.50
N ALA A 193 -45.25 -11.87 -2.27
CA ALA A 193 -44.26 -12.85 -1.87
C ALA A 193 -43.21 -13.14 -2.96
N ASP A 194 -42.10 -13.71 -2.48
CA ASP A 194 -41.12 -14.51 -3.23
C ASP A 194 -40.05 -13.80 -4.05
N LEU A 195 -39.36 -12.85 -3.43
CA LEU A 195 -37.93 -12.63 -3.66
C LEU A 195 -37.28 -12.29 -2.31
N LYS A 196 -36.87 -13.31 -1.55
CA LYS A 196 -35.96 -13.08 -0.41
C LYS A 196 -34.69 -12.48 -0.98
N GLU A 197 -34.58 -11.17 -0.80
CA GLU A 197 -33.47 -10.30 -1.12
C GLU A 197 -32.15 -11.05 -1.04
N GLN A 198 -31.52 -11.17 -2.21
CA GLN A 198 -30.09 -11.31 -2.33
C GLN A 198 -29.46 -10.34 -1.33
N LYS A 199 -28.83 -10.90 -0.30
CA LYS A 199 -28.01 -10.17 0.66
C LYS A 199 -26.68 -9.84 -0.04
N ASP A 200 -26.78 -9.16 -1.18
CA ASP A 200 -25.70 -8.80 -2.08
C ASP A 200 -25.09 -7.49 -1.58
N TRP A 201 -24.35 -7.59 -0.48
CA TRP A 201 -23.23 -6.68 -0.29
C TRP A 201 -22.12 -7.44 0.40
N ASP A 202 -21.27 -8.03 -0.41
CA ASP A 202 -20.15 -8.84 0.00
C ASP A 202 -19.22 -8.05 0.93
N ASP A 203 -18.91 -8.61 2.10
CA ASP A 203 -18.06 -8.02 3.13
C ASP A 203 -16.65 -7.69 2.63
N SER A 204 -16.22 -8.27 1.50
CA SER A 204 -14.92 -7.98 0.87
C SER A 204 -14.83 -6.56 0.27
N THR A 205 -15.96 -5.97 -0.12
CA THR A 205 -16.04 -4.62 -0.75
C THR A 205 -16.00 -3.46 0.25
N LYS A 206 -15.87 -3.75 1.55
CA LYS A 206 -15.90 -2.75 2.63
C LYS A 206 -14.54 -2.12 2.97
N PHE A 207 -13.45 -2.53 2.31
CA PHE A 207 -12.14 -1.93 2.55
C PHE A 207 -12.08 -0.53 1.91
N HIS A 208 -11.91 0.50 2.73
CA HIS A 208 -11.79 1.87 2.21
C HIS A 208 -10.33 2.16 1.84
N PHE A 209 -10.06 2.57 0.61
CA PHE A 209 -8.71 2.95 0.16
C PHE A 209 -8.47 4.44 0.35
N ALA A 210 -8.27 4.87 1.60
CA ALA A 210 -7.96 6.25 1.90
C ALA A 210 -6.62 6.65 1.25
N MET A 211 -6.63 7.75 0.52
CA MET A 211 -5.43 8.34 -0.07
C MET A 211 -4.97 9.53 0.77
N ALA A 212 -3.69 9.61 1.06
CA ALA A 212 -3.08 10.75 1.74
C ALA A 212 -2.67 11.83 0.72
N SER A 213 -3.64 12.43 0.01
CA SER A 213 -3.38 13.54 -0.91
C SER A 213 -3.47 14.89 -0.18
N GLN A 214 -2.45 15.75 -0.32
CA GLN A 214 -2.45 17.11 0.25
C GLN A 214 -3.24 18.11 -0.62
N TRP A 215 -4.35 17.68 -1.23
CA TRP A 215 -5.11 18.54 -2.16
C TRP A 215 -5.61 19.82 -1.51
N HIS A 216 -6.05 19.73 -0.25
CA HIS A 216 -6.55 20.86 0.53
C HIS A 216 -5.44 21.86 0.91
N GLU A 217 -4.18 21.43 1.04
CA GLU A 217 -3.06 22.31 1.44
C GLU A 217 -2.27 22.86 0.25
N LYS A 218 -2.23 22.12 -0.87
CA LYS A 218 -1.32 22.39 -1.99
C LYS A 218 -2.05 22.68 -3.30
N GLY A 219 -3.32 23.05 -3.24
CA GLY A 219 -4.11 23.49 -4.40
C GLY A 219 -4.31 22.38 -5.44
N GLY A 220 -4.71 21.19 -4.99
CA GLY A 220 -5.00 20.06 -5.89
C GLY A 220 -3.77 19.29 -6.39
N LYS A 221 -2.57 19.54 -5.86
CA LYS A 221 -1.39 18.72 -6.17
C LYS A 221 -1.56 17.30 -5.63
N HIS A 222 -1.51 16.33 -6.53
CA HIS A 222 -1.59 14.89 -6.23
C HIS A 222 -0.21 14.25 -6.02
N ARG A 223 0.83 15.06 -5.81
CA ARG A 223 2.19 14.65 -5.48
C ARG A 223 2.80 15.66 -4.52
N PHE A 224 3.58 15.17 -3.58
CA PHE A 224 4.33 16.00 -2.66
C PHE A 224 5.63 15.31 -2.27
N ASP A 225 6.59 16.14 -1.86
CA ASP A 225 7.91 15.68 -1.44
C ASP A 225 7.77 14.92 -0.13
N ILE A 226 8.33 13.72 -0.10
CA ILE A 226 8.46 12.95 1.11
C ILE A 226 9.81 13.29 1.73
N ASP A 227 9.79 13.77 2.96
CA ASP A 227 10.98 13.90 3.79
C ASP A 227 11.04 12.72 4.78
N LYS A 228 12.04 12.76 5.68
CA LYS A 228 12.21 11.76 6.73
C LYS A 228 10.94 11.60 7.56
N ASP A 229 10.39 12.70 8.09
CA ASP A 229 9.30 12.62 9.06
C ASP A 229 8.00 12.20 8.37
N SER A 230 7.76 12.70 7.16
CA SER A 230 6.65 12.28 6.30
C SER A 230 6.71 10.80 5.96
N LEU A 231 7.91 10.25 5.65
CA LEU A 231 8.09 8.81 5.42
C LEU A 231 7.72 8.00 6.68
N LEU A 232 8.21 8.42 7.85
CA LEU A 232 7.95 7.69 9.10
C LEU A 232 6.48 7.73 9.48
N CYS A 233 5.83 8.90 9.39
CA CYS A 233 4.41 9.06 9.66
C CYS A 233 3.54 8.29 8.65
N TRP A 234 3.86 8.35 7.36
CA TRP A 234 3.11 7.63 6.34
C TRP A 234 3.24 6.11 6.52
N LEU A 235 4.45 5.62 6.80
CA LEU A 235 4.67 4.19 7.00
C LEU A 235 3.93 3.67 8.24
N GLU A 236 4.04 4.34 9.38
CA GLU A 236 3.31 4.00 10.60
C GLU A 236 1.80 4.05 10.39
N GLY A 237 1.30 5.20 9.92
CA GLY A 237 -0.13 5.43 9.74
C GLY A 237 -0.76 4.52 8.69
N CYS A 238 -0.06 4.23 7.59
CA CYS A 238 -0.58 3.33 6.56
C CYS A 238 -0.68 1.89 7.08
N ILE A 239 0.29 1.40 7.86
CA ILE A 239 0.20 0.05 8.45
C ILE A 239 -0.96 -0.02 9.45
N GLN A 240 -1.09 0.97 10.34
CA GLN A 240 -2.21 1.03 11.31
C GLN A 240 -3.56 1.06 10.60
N TYR A 241 -3.69 1.92 9.60
CA TYR A 241 -4.90 2.02 8.79
C TYR A 241 -5.25 0.70 8.11
N ILE A 242 -4.27 0.02 7.50
CA ILE A 242 -4.48 -1.31 6.90
C ILE A 242 -4.96 -2.29 7.97
N GLN A 243 -4.33 -2.33 9.14
CA GLN A 243 -4.75 -3.22 10.23
C GLN A 243 -6.19 -2.95 10.69
N GLU A 244 -6.56 -1.67 10.86
CA GLU A 244 -7.92 -1.25 11.23
C GLU A 244 -8.95 -1.63 10.16
N GLN A 245 -8.67 -1.35 8.89
CA GLN A 245 -9.57 -1.70 7.79
C GLN A 245 -9.71 -3.22 7.66
N LEU A 246 -8.62 -3.99 7.82
CA LEU A 246 -8.69 -5.46 7.81
C LEU A 246 -9.52 -6.01 8.98
N ARG A 247 -9.45 -5.41 10.17
CA ARG A 247 -10.32 -5.75 11.30
C ARG A 247 -11.78 -5.43 11.01
N TYR A 248 -12.05 -4.25 10.47
CA TYR A 248 -13.38 -3.81 10.07
C TYR A 248 -14.04 -4.78 9.09
N VAL A 249 -13.36 -5.13 7.98
CA VAL A 249 -13.91 -6.08 6.99
C VAL A 249 -13.97 -7.52 7.50
N SER A 250 -13.17 -7.86 8.51
CA SER A 250 -13.24 -9.18 9.16
C SER A 250 -14.31 -9.27 10.26
N GLY A 251 -15.04 -8.18 10.53
CA GLY A 251 -16.06 -8.12 11.57
C GLY A 251 -15.51 -8.14 13.01
N VAL A 252 -14.20 -7.97 13.19
CA VAL A 252 -13.55 -7.91 14.51
C VAL A 252 -13.44 -6.45 14.91
N LYS A 253 -14.16 -6.04 15.97
CA LYS A 253 -14.04 -4.72 16.58
C LYS A 253 -13.02 -4.75 17.71
#